data_AF-A0A7V9HB72-F1
#
_entry.id   AF-A0A7V9HB72-F1
#
_cell.length_a   1.000
_cell.length_b   1.000
_cell.length_c   1.000
_cell.angle_alpha   90.00
_cell.angle_beta   90.00
_cell.angle_gamma   90.00
#
_symmetry.space_group_name_H-M   'P 1'
#
loop_
_entity.id
_entity.type
_entity.pdbx_description
1 polymer ?
#
loop_
_entity_poly.entity_id
_entity_poly.type
_entity_poly.pdbx_seq_one_letter_code
_entity_poly.pdbx_strand_id
1 'polypeptide(L)'
;MIARYTRPELGTIWTDEARMSAWRDVEVAAAEVLRGPTPADLQAIRAATFTVEAVAERERVTDHDVAAFVDVLSADAGPAGRWIHYGLTSSDVLDTALALQLQRAGTPIVRGARELAATLAER
;
A
#
# COMPACT_ATOMS: atom_id res chain seq x y z
N MET A 1 2.11 -17.84 5.89
CA MET A 1 2.90 -18.96 5.30
C MET A 1 4.28 -18.94 5.95
N ILE A 2 4.82 -20.09 6.36
CA ILE A 2 6.16 -20.13 6.95
C ILE A 2 7.25 -19.94 5.89
N ALA A 3 8.41 -19.39 6.27
CA ALA A 3 9.52 -19.09 5.37
C ALA A 3 9.94 -20.28 4.48
N ARG A 4 9.85 -21.51 5.01
CA ARG A 4 10.16 -22.75 4.26
C ARG A 4 9.37 -22.91 2.95
N TYR A 5 8.14 -22.41 2.89
CA TYR A 5 7.25 -22.58 1.72
C TYR A 5 6.96 -21.27 0.99
N THR A 6 7.38 -20.14 1.55
CA THR A 6 7.18 -18.84 0.92
C THR A 6 8.25 -18.60 -0.14
N ARG A 7 7.83 -18.48 -1.40
CA ARG A 7 8.72 -18.00 -2.47
C ARG A 7 9.07 -16.53 -2.18
N PRO A 8 10.34 -16.11 -2.23
CA PRO A 8 10.72 -14.72 -1.97
C PRO A 8 9.95 -13.70 -2.82
N GLU A 9 9.72 -14.01 -4.09
CA GLU A 9 8.95 -13.17 -5.02
C GLU A 9 7.50 -12.91 -4.57
N LEU A 10 6.88 -13.86 -3.87
CA LEU A 10 5.52 -13.71 -3.33
C LEU A 10 5.57 -13.13 -1.91
N GLY A 11 6.52 -13.56 -1.08
CA GLY A 11 6.63 -13.10 0.30
C GLY A 11 6.83 -11.59 0.43
N THR A 12 7.62 -10.99 -0.48
CA THR A 12 7.86 -9.54 -0.50
C THR A 12 6.61 -8.70 -0.75
N ILE A 13 5.57 -9.25 -1.38
CA ILE A 13 4.31 -8.55 -1.66
C ILE A 13 3.48 -8.37 -0.39
N TRP A 14 3.64 -9.25 0.59
CA TRP A 14 2.80 -9.37 1.78
C TRP A 14 3.51 -8.89 3.06
N THR A 15 4.61 -8.16 2.94
CA THR A 15 5.24 -7.49 4.09
C THR A 15 4.42 -6.27 4.49
N ASP A 16 4.57 -5.82 5.75
CA ASP A 16 3.95 -4.57 6.20
C ASP A 16 4.40 -3.37 5.38
N GLU A 17 5.69 -3.33 5.03
CA GLU A 17 6.26 -2.31 4.15
C GLU A 17 5.55 -2.27 2.78
N ALA A 18 5.35 -3.44 2.15
CA ALA A 18 4.68 -3.51 0.84
C ALA A 18 3.18 -3.18 0.94
N ARG A 19 2.53 -3.58 2.04
CA ARG A 19 1.13 -3.26 2.33
C ARG A 19 0.93 -1.76 2.52
N MET A 20 1.69 -1.14 3.42
CA MET A 20 1.60 0.30 3.70
C MET A 20 2.09 1.15 2.52
N SER A 21 3.02 0.64 1.70
CA SER A 21 3.38 1.28 0.43
C SER A 21 2.20 1.30 -0.55
N ALA A 22 1.41 0.23 -0.61
CA ALA A 22 0.20 0.21 -1.42
C ALA A 22 -0.88 1.16 -0.85
N TRP A 23 -0.99 1.31 0.47
CA TRP A 23 -1.86 2.33 1.08
C TRP A 23 -1.44 3.74 0.66
N ARG A 24 -0.14 4.02 0.71
CA ARG A 24 0.45 5.28 0.24
C ARG A 24 0.13 5.54 -1.24
N ASP A 25 0.29 4.53 -2.10
CA ASP A 25 -0.03 4.65 -3.54
C ASP A 25 -1.49 5.11 -3.73
N VAL A 26 -2.42 4.56 -2.95
CA VAL A 26 -3.84 4.94 -2.98
C VAL A 26 -4.07 6.36 -2.45
N GLU A 27 -3.48 6.72 -1.31
CA GLU A 27 -3.60 8.05 -0.71
C GLU A 27 -3.07 9.16 -1.63
N VAL A 28 -1.91 8.93 -2.24
CA VAL A 28 -1.34 9.87 -3.21
C VAL A 28 -2.26 10.02 -4.43
N ALA A 29 -2.74 8.90 -5.00
CA ALA A 29 -3.63 8.92 -6.15
C ALA A 29 -4.97 9.62 -5.82
N ALA A 30 -5.51 9.41 -4.62
CA ALA A 30 -6.72 10.08 -4.16
C ALA A 30 -6.48 11.61 -4.05
N ALA A 31 -5.37 12.03 -3.44
CA ALA A 31 -5.04 13.45 -3.32
C ALA A 31 -4.87 14.13 -4.69
N GLU A 32 -4.31 13.45 -5.69
CA GLU A 32 -4.10 13.99 -7.04
C GLU A 32 -5.39 14.31 -7.80
N VAL A 33 -6.49 13.61 -7.50
CA VAL A 33 -7.79 13.83 -8.15
C VAL A 33 -8.70 14.78 -7.36
N LEU A 34 -8.32 15.17 -6.14
CA LEU A 34 -9.08 16.12 -5.33
C LEU A 34 -9.01 17.53 -5.92
N ARG A 35 -10.13 18.25 -5.79
CA ARG A 35 -10.16 19.70 -5.98
C ARG A 35 -9.73 20.36 -4.67
N GLY A 36 -8.56 20.98 -4.63
CA GLY A 36 -8.10 21.70 -3.43
C GLY A 36 -6.59 21.79 -3.27
N PRO A 37 -5.85 20.66 -3.28
CA PRO A 37 -4.41 20.67 -3.15
C PRO A 37 -3.74 21.56 -4.21
N THR A 38 -2.82 22.41 -3.79
CA THR A 38 -1.96 23.15 -4.71
C THR A 38 -0.91 22.23 -5.33
N PRO A 39 -0.23 22.63 -6.42
CA PRO A 39 0.90 21.85 -6.95
C PRO A 39 2.00 21.59 -5.91
N ALA A 40 2.22 22.51 -4.98
CA ALA A 40 3.17 22.35 -3.89
C ALA A 40 2.68 21.34 -2.83
N ASP A 41 1.39 21.39 -2.47
CA ASP A 41 0.79 20.38 -1.57
C ASP A 41 0.95 18.97 -2.19
N LEU A 42 0.66 18.80 -3.48
CA LEU A 42 0.81 17.51 -4.17
C LEU A 42 2.27 17.04 -4.24
N GLN A 43 3.23 17.96 -4.39
CA GLN A 43 4.65 17.59 -4.32
C GLN A 43 5.03 17.10 -2.92
N ALA A 44 4.56 17.75 -1.86
CA ALA A 44 4.80 17.31 -0.49
C ALA A 44 4.16 15.94 -0.22
N ILE A 45 2.91 15.72 -0.63
CA ILE A 45 2.21 14.43 -0.47
C ILE A 45 2.94 13.31 -1.25
N ARG A 46 3.40 13.57 -2.48
CA ARG A 46 4.19 12.60 -3.25
C ARG A 46 5.56 12.32 -2.66
N ALA A 47 6.12 13.25 -1.89
CA ALA A 47 7.40 13.06 -1.21
C ALA A 47 7.25 12.39 0.15
N ALA A 48 6.07 12.50 0.76
CA ALA A 48 5.79 11.98 2.10
C ALA A 48 6.06 10.47 2.18
N THR A 49 6.69 10.01 3.25
CA THR A 49 7.05 8.62 3.50
C THR A 49 6.64 8.18 4.90
N PHE A 50 6.82 6.90 5.17
CA PHE A 50 6.59 6.29 6.49
C PHE A 50 7.69 5.27 6.78
N THR A 51 7.73 4.79 8.01
CA THR A 51 8.37 3.51 8.36
C THR A 51 7.36 2.64 9.09
N VAL A 52 7.44 1.31 8.92
CA VAL A 52 6.54 0.38 9.61
C VAL A 52 6.63 0.56 11.13
N GLU A 53 7.83 0.83 11.66
CA GLU A 53 8.04 1.06 13.09
C GLU A 53 7.33 2.31 13.59
N ALA A 54 7.34 3.41 12.83
CA ALA A 54 6.65 4.65 13.22
C ALA A 54 5.13 4.45 13.23
N VAL A 55 4.60 3.71 12.26
CA VAL A 55 3.17 3.36 12.20
C VAL A 55 2.80 2.46 13.38
N ALA A 56 3.59 1.42 13.67
CA ALA A 56 3.34 0.52 14.78
C ALA A 56 3.37 1.25 16.14
N GLU A 57 4.31 2.17 16.34
CA GLU A 57 4.34 2.97 17.58
C GLU A 57 3.11 3.88 17.68
N ARG A 58 2.68 4.48 16.57
CA ARG A 58 1.47 5.30 16.53
C ARG A 58 0.19 4.47 16.75
N GLU A 59 0.17 3.24 16.27
CA GLU A 59 -0.93 2.29 16.45
C GLU A 59 -1.18 1.99 17.94
N ARG A 60 -0.12 1.92 18.76
CA ARG A 60 -0.27 1.74 20.22
C ARG A 60 -1.10 2.82 20.90
N VAL A 61 -1.19 4.00 20.30
CA VAL A 61 -1.97 5.15 20.82
C VAL A 61 -3.37 5.19 20.20
N THR A 62 -3.48 4.89 18.92
CA THR A 62 -4.73 5.03 18.16
C THR A 62 -5.63 3.80 18.25
N ASP A 63 -5.06 2.63 18.56
CA ASP A 63 -5.73 1.32 18.49
C ASP A 63 -6.37 1.06 17.11
N HIS A 64 -5.79 1.67 16.06
CA HIS A 64 -6.27 1.58 14.69
C HIS A 64 -5.12 1.81 13.69
N ASP A 65 -4.76 0.74 12.97
CA ASP A 65 -3.66 0.70 11.99
C ASP A 65 -3.74 1.76 10.86
N VAL A 66 -4.87 1.90 10.19
CA VAL A 66 -5.04 2.89 9.11
C VAL A 66 -4.97 4.31 9.65
N ALA A 67 -5.59 4.59 10.79
CA ALA A 67 -5.51 5.91 11.42
C ALA A 67 -4.05 6.24 11.81
N ALA A 68 -3.33 5.26 12.36
CA ALA A 68 -1.91 5.40 12.68
C ALA A 68 -1.05 5.69 11.44
N PHE A 69 -1.30 4.97 10.35
CA PHE A 69 -0.63 5.17 9.08
C PHE A 69 -0.88 6.57 8.52
N VAL A 70 -2.14 7.00 8.50
CA VAL A 70 -2.55 8.34 8.02
C VAL A 70 -1.89 9.43 8.86
N ASP A 71 -1.84 9.27 10.19
CA ASP A 71 -1.18 10.23 11.08
C ASP A 71 0.32 10.37 10.75
N VAL A 72 1.02 9.25 10.56
CA VAL A 72 2.46 9.23 10.24
C VAL A 72 2.72 9.87 8.87
N LEU A 73 1.99 9.46 7.83
CA LEU A 73 2.17 9.98 6.48
C LEU A 73 1.80 11.47 6.39
N SER A 74 0.74 11.88 7.09
CA SER A 74 0.30 13.28 7.15
C SER A 74 1.31 14.17 7.87
N ALA A 75 1.93 13.67 8.94
CA ALA A 75 2.97 14.39 9.65
C ALA A 75 4.19 14.65 8.75
N ASP A 76 4.61 13.65 7.96
CA ASP A 76 5.74 13.79 7.03
C ASP A 76 5.43 14.75 5.87
N ALA A 77 4.18 14.78 5.39
CA ALA A 77 3.71 15.73 4.39
C ALA A 77 3.59 17.18 4.89
N GLY A 78 3.77 17.43 6.21
CA GLY A 78 3.64 18.74 6.83
C GLY A 78 2.24 19.34 6.63
N PRO A 79 2.11 20.65 6.34
CA PRO A 79 0.80 21.29 6.17
C PRO A 79 -0.08 20.66 5.09
N ALA A 80 0.53 20.03 4.07
CA ALA A 80 -0.18 19.35 2.99
C ALA A 80 -0.87 18.06 3.46
N GLY A 81 -0.45 17.48 4.59
CA GLY A 81 -1.04 16.28 5.18
C GLY A 81 -2.53 16.40 5.46
N ARG A 82 -3.07 17.62 5.58
CA ARG A 82 -4.53 17.87 5.68
C ARG A 82 -5.36 17.30 4.51
N TRP A 83 -4.73 17.00 3.38
CA TRP A 83 -5.36 16.43 2.20
C TRP A 83 -5.22 14.90 2.10
N ILE A 84 -4.34 14.30 2.90
CA ILE A 84 -4.24 12.84 2.98
C ILE A 84 -5.50 12.32 3.68
N HIS A 85 -6.05 11.23 3.16
CA HIS A 85 -7.30 10.60 3.61
C HIS A 85 -8.56 11.47 3.49
N TYR A 86 -8.49 12.60 2.77
CA TYR A 86 -9.61 13.53 2.70
C TYR A 86 -10.80 12.94 1.93
N GLY A 87 -11.91 12.74 2.64
CA GLY A 87 -13.16 12.21 2.07
C GLY A 87 -13.17 10.71 1.86
N LEU A 88 -12.14 9.99 2.30
CA LEU A 88 -12.06 8.53 2.25
C LEU A 88 -12.52 7.90 3.55
N THR A 89 -12.92 6.64 3.46
CA THR A 89 -13.00 5.72 4.60
C THR A 89 -11.80 4.78 4.58
N SER A 90 -11.54 4.09 5.70
CA SER A 90 -10.45 3.11 5.79
C SER A 90 -10.53 2.04 4.69
N SER A 91 -11.74 1.58 4.34
CA SER A 91 -11.93 0.55 3.31
C SER A 91 -11.60 1.02 1.90
N ASP A 92 -11.79 2.31 1.58
CA ASP A 92 -11.39 2.84 0.27
C ASP A 92 -9.88 2.67 0.04
N VAL A 93 -9.09 2.80 1.11
CA VAL A 93 -7.64 2.60 1.09
C VAL A 93 -7.29 1.12 1.14
N LEU A 94 -7.82 0.38 2.12
CA LEU A 94 -7.50 -1.02 2.36
C LEU A 94 -7.84 -1.91 1.17
N ASP A 95 -9.05 -1.80 0.63
CA ASP A 95 -9.55 -2.71 -0.40
C ASP A 95 -8.88 -2.41 -1.75
N THR A 96 -8.68 -1.13 -2.07
CA THR A 96 -7.97 -0.72 -3.28
C THR A 96 -6.51 -1.15 -3.23
N ALA A 97 -5.83 -0.96 -2.10
CA ALA A 97 -4.45 -1.41 -1.93
C ALA A 97 -4.31 -2.93 -1.95
N LEU A 98 -5.28 -3.66 -1.37
CA LEU A 98 -5.33 -5.11 -1.47
C LEU A 98 -5.48 -5.55 -2.93
N ALA A 99 -6.31 -4.87 -3.73
CA ALA A 99 -6.41 -5.14 -5.16
C ALA A 99 -5.06 -4.96 -5.89
N LEU A 100 -4.28 -3.92 -5.53
CA LEU A 100 -2.93 -3.74 -6.05
C LEU A 100 -1.99 -4.90 -5.65
N GLN A 101 -2.04 -5.35 -4.39
CA GLN A 101 -1.25 -6.50 -3.94
C GLN A 101 -1.67 -7.80 -4.65
N LEU A 102 -2.97 -8.02 -4.85
CA LEU A 102 -3.50 -9.16 -5.59
C LEU A 102 -3.06 -9.15 -7.05
N GLN A 103 -3.05 -7.99 -7.71
CA GLN A 103 -2.52 -7.86 -9.08
C GLN A 103 -1.03 -8.20 -9.14
N ARG A 104 -0.24 -7.67 -8.19
CA ARG A 104 1.20 -7.97 -8.06
C ARG A 104 1.43 -9.48 -7.85
N ALA A 105 0.64 -10.12 -6.99
CA ALA A 105 0.74 -11.56 -6.72
C ALA A 105 0.24 -12.42 -7.90
N GLY A 106 -0.80 -11.98 -8.59
CA GLY A 106 -1.39 -12.68 -9.73
C GLY A 106 -0.41 -12.83 -10.90
N THR A 107 0.48 -11.85 -11.10
CA THR A 107 1.46 -11.87 -12.20
C THR A 107 2.36 -13.12 -12.21
N PRO A 108 3.13 -13.43 -11.15
CA PRO A 108 3.94 -14.66 -11.09
C PRO A 108 3.09 -15.93 -11.01
N ILE A 109 1.92 -15.89 -10.36
CA ILE A 109 1.04 -17.06 -10.23
C ILE A 109 0.49 -17.50 -11.60
N VAL A 110 -0.08 -16.56 -12.36
CA VAL A 110 -0.64 -16.84 -13.69
C VAL A 110 0.45 -17.32 -14.64
N ARG A 111 1.65 -16.73 -14.57
CA ARG A 111 2.81 -17.19 -15.33
C ARG A 111 3.14 -18.66 -15.00
N GLY A 112 3.33 -18.98 -13.72
CA GLY A 112 3.66 -20.34 -13.29
C GLY A 112 2.58 -21.37 -13.64
N ALA A 113 1.30 -20.98 -13.57
CA ALA A 113 0.19 -21.84 -13.98
C ALA A 113 0.22 -22.15 -15.49
N ARG A 114 0.54 -21.16 -16.33
CA ARG A 114 0.68 -21.35 -17.78
C ARG A 114 1.87 -22.24 -18.13
N GLU A 115 3.01 -22.04 -17.46
CA GLU A 115 4.21 -22.88 -17.65
C GLU A 115 3.94 -24.34 -17.28
N LEU A 116 3.24 -24.57 -16.17
CA LEU A 116 2.80 -25.91 -15.78
C LEU A 116 1.87 -26.53 -16.83
N ALA A 117 0.87 -25.79 -17.29
CA ALA A 117 -0.07 -26.28 -18.31
C ALA A 117 0.64 -26.65 -19.62
N ALA A 118 1.58 -25.81 -20.08
CA ALA A 118 2.39 -26.11 -21.26
C ALA A 118 3.23 -27.39 -21.08
N THR A 119 3.88 -27.53 -19.93
CA THR A 119 4.72 -28.70 -19.61
C THR A 119 3.92 -30.00 -19.58
N LEU A 120 2.68 -29.95 -19.09
CA LEU A 120 1.78 -31.10 -19.07
C LEU A 120 1.21 -31.44 -20.45
N ALA A 121 1.04 -30.44 -21.33
CA ALA A 121 0.54 -30.66 -22.69
C ALA A 121 1.59 -31.26 -23.65
N GLU A 122 2.89 -31.11 -23.34
CA GLU A 122 3.99 -31.72 -24.09
C GLU A 122 4.22 -33.20 -23.75
N ARG A 123 3.54 -33.73 -22.72
CA ARG A 123 3.60 -35.13 -22.29
C ARG A 123 2.42 -35.93 -22.83
#